data_AF-A0A8I0NAL2-F1
#
_entry.id   AF-A0A8I0NAL2-F1
#
_cell.length_a   1.000
_cell.length_b   1.000
_cell.length_c   1.000
_cell.angle_alpha   90.00
_cell.angle_beta   90.00
_cell.angle_gamma   90.00
#
_symmetry.space_group_name_H-M   'P 1'
#
loop_
_entity.id
_entity.type
_entity.pdbx_description
1 polymer ?
#
loop_
_entity_poly.entity_id
_entity_poly.type
_entity_poly.pdbx_seq_one_letter_code
_entity_poly.pdbx_strand_id
1 'polypeptide(L)'
;MGTLWGLIPSWVKTALAALVAAFLLLAAGYLAGKREGRQQALTEQLRETVKAEKERGKDDEKLRGLSDYDFCVLALRRRGLPVEQCDQLRRVAAE
;
A
#
# COMPACT_ATOMS: atom_id res chain seq x y z
N MET A 1 3.32 50.35 -22.21
CA MET A 1 3.75 49.40 -21.16
C MET A 1 5.24 49.65 -20.90
N GLY A 2 5.64 49.94 -19.66
CA GLY A 2 7.06 49.94 -19.28
C GLY A 2 7.71 51.32 -19.11
N THR A 3 7.54 51.94 -17.96
CA THR A 3 8.43 53.01 -17.47
C THR A 3 8.84 52.82 -16.01
N LEU A 4 8.11 52.01 -15.23
CA LEU A 4 8.40 51.77 -13.81
C LEU A 4 9.59 50.80 -13.56
N TRP A 5 9.98 49.98 -14.54
CA TRP A 5 11.06 48.99 -14.36
C TRP A 5 12.48 49.57 -14.45
N GLY A 6 12.62 50.76 -15.05
CA GLY A 6 13.88 51.49 -15.19
C GLY A 6 14.28 52.30 -13.95
N LEU A 7 13.32 52.70 -13.12
CA LEU A 7 13.56 53.45 -11.87
C LEU A 7 13.81 52.56 -10.65
N ILE A 8 13.55 51.26 -10.74
CA ILE A 8 13.74 50.34 -9.61
C ILE A 8 15.24 50.04 -9.45
N PRO A 9 15.83 50.38 -8.29
CA PRO A 9 17.23 50.09 -8.00
C PRO A 9 17.52 48.58 -8.09
N SER A 10 18.72 48.23 -8.57
CA SER A 10 19.14 46.84 -8.70
C SER A 10 19.06 46.04 -7.39
N TRP A 11 19.29 46.70 -6.25
CA TRP A 11 19.19 46.08 -4.92
C TRP A 11 17.77 45.64 -4.55
N VAL A 12 16.74 46.32 -5.04
CA VAL A 12 15.34 45.92 -4.82
C VAL A 12 15.02 44.66 -5.63
N LYS A 13 15.56 44.57 -6.85
CA LYS A 13 15.38 43.39 -7.72
C LYS A 13 16.06 42.16 -7.13
N THR A 14 17.26 42.30 -6.58
CA THR A 14 17.97 41.20 -5.93
C THR A 14 17.31 40.80 -4.60
N ALA A 15 16.82 41.76 -3.81
CA ALA A 15 16.07 41.48 -2.59
C ALA A 15 14.78 40.69 -2.88
N LEU A 16 14.03 41.10 -3.90
CA LEU A 16 12.81 40.39 -4.33
C LEU A 16 13.14 38.96 -4.81
N ALA A 17 14.19 38.81 -5.63
CA ALA A 17 14.63 37.49 -6.10
C ALA A 17 15.06 36.58 -4.95
N ALA A 18 15.80 37.11 -3.98
CA ALA A 18 16.22 36.36 -2.79
C ALA A 18 15.02 35.91 -1.94
N LEU A 19 14.02 36.78 -1.79
CA LEU A 19 12.81 36.49 -1.01
C LEU A 19 11.98 35.39 -1.69
N VAL A 20 11.81 35.46 -3.01
CA VAL A 20 11.15 34.41 -3.80
C VAL A 20 11.90 33.08 -3.70
N ALA A 21 13.23 33.10 -3.83
CA ALA A 21 14.04 31.89 -3.69
C ALA A 21 13.91 31.26 -2.29
N ALA A 22 13.96 32.06 -1.24
CA ALA A 22 13.77 31.60 0.14
C ALA A 22 12.38 30.99 0.34
N PHE A 23 11.34 31.62 -0.21
CA PHE A 23 9.97 31.11 -0.11
C PHE A 23 9.80 29.78 -0.85
N LEU A 24 10.41 29.62 -2.03
CA LEU A 24 10.40 28.37 -2.78
C LEU A 24 11.11 27.23 -2.03
N LEU A 25 12.26 27.52 -1.40
CA LEU A 25 12.98 26.53 -0.59
C LEU A 25 12.16 26.08 0.63
N LEU A 26 11.53 27.03 1.32
CA LEU A 26 10.63 26.73 2.44
C LEU A 26 9.42 25.91 2.00
N ALA A 27 8.78 26.28 0.89
CA ALA A 27 7.63 25.57 0.35
C ALA A 27 8.02 24.14 -0.10
N ALA A 28 9.16 23.99 -0.78
CA ALA A 28 9.68 22.70 -1.19
C ALA A 28 10.02 21.82 0.01
N GLY A 29 10.70 22.36 1.04
CA GLY A 29 10.99 21.65 2.29
C GLY A 29 9.71 21.23 3.04
N TYR A 30 8.71 22.11 3.10
CA TYR A 30 7.41 21.82 3.73
C TYR A 30 6.64 20.72 2.98
N LEU A 31 6.62 20.79 1.64
CA LEU A 31 5.97 19.78 0.80
C LEU A 31 6.71 18.43 0.87
N ALA A 32 8.04 18.44 0.86
CA ALA A 32 8.87 17.25 1.02
C ALA A 32 8.63 16.60 2.39
N GLY A 33 8.72 17.37 3.48
CA GLY A 33 8.47 16.86 4.84
C GLY A 33 7.03 16.37 5.04
N LYS A 34 6.03 17.05 4.44
CA LYS A 34 4.63 16.59 4.47
C LYS A 34 4.42 15.30 3.68
N ARG A 35 5.18 15.09 2.60
CA ARG A 35 5.16 13.81 1.86
C ARG A 35 5.82 12.71 2.67
N GLU A 36 6.95 12.96 3.31
CA GLU A 36 7.61 11.98 4.18
C GLU A 36 6.72 11.57 5.36
N GLY A 37 6.05 12.51 6.01
CA GLY A 37 5.10 12.21 7.09
C GLY A 37 3.90 11.36 6.63
N ARG A 38 3.41 11.56 5.40
CA ARG A 38 2.36 10.70 4.81
C ARG A 38 2.88 9.32 4.41
N GLN A 39 4.10 9.24 3.87
CA GLN A 39 4.70 7.96 3.50
C GLN A 39 4.94 7.09 4.72
N GLN A 40 5.40 7.66 5.84
CA GLN A 40 5.57 6.92 7.10
C GLN A 40 4.22 6.39 7.63
N ALA A 41 3.18 7.22 7.66
CA ALA A 41 1.85 6.80 8.09
C ALA A 41 1.26 5.69 7.19
N LEU A 42 1.47 5.81 5.88
CA LEU A 42 1.05 4.78 4.92
C LEU A 42 1.87 3.50 5.07
N THR A 43 3.17 3.55 5.37
CA THR A 43 3.98 2.34 5.59
C THR A 43 3.63 1.59 6.87
N GLU A 44 3.19 2.30 7.92
CA GLU A 44 2.71 1.68 9.16
C GLU A 44 1.37 0.98 8.91
N GLN A 45 0.43 1.65 8.22
CA GLN A 45 -0.85 1.05 7.84
C GLN A 45 -0.69 -0.10 6.83
N LEU A 46 0.18 0.06 5.83
CA LEU A 46 0.48 -1.01 4.88
C LEU A 46 1.14 -2.20 5.57
N ARG A 47 1.92 -2.02 6.64
CA ARG A 47 2.49 -3.15 7.40
C ARG A 47 1.41 -3.99 8.06
N GLU A 48 0.38 -3.37 8.62
CA GLU A 48 -0.73 -4.11 9.23
C GLU A 48 -1.58 -4.83 8.18
N THR A 49 -1.88 -4.17 7.05
CA THR A 49 -2.63 -4.81 5.96
C THR A 49 -1.81 -5.92 5.28
N VAL A 50 -0.51 -5.74 5.08
CA VAL A 50 0.38 -6.77 4.51
C VAL A 50 0.56 -7.94 5.48
N LYS A 51 0.57 -7.71 6.80
CA LYS A 51 0.59 -8.81 7.78
C LYS A 51 -0.68 -9.65 7.71
N ALA A 52 -1.86 -9.01 7.64
CA ALA A 52 -3.13 -9.71 7.50
C ALA A 52 -3.21 -10.49 6.18
N GLU A 53 -2.73 -9.90 5.08
CA GLU A 53 -2.70 -10.57 3.77
C GLU A 53 -1.68 -11.72 3.72
N LYS A 54 -0.53 -11.59 4.40
CA LYS A 54 0.47 -12.65 4.50
C LYS A 54 -0.01 -13.85 5.31
N GLU A 55 -0.77 -13.62 6.39
CA GLU A 55 -1.42 -14.70 7.13
C GLU A 55 -2.45 -15.43 6.25
N ARG A 56 -3.26 -14.70 5.46
CA ARG A 56 -4.20 -15.29 4.49
C ARG A 56 -3.48 -16.09 3.39
N GLY A 57 -2.39 -15.57 2.83
CA GLY A 57 -1.59 -16.28 1.82
C GLY A 57 -0.94 -17.57 2.36
N LYS A 58 -0.54 -17.59 3.63
CA LYS A 58 0.02 -18.79 4.27
C LYS A 58 -1.04 -19.88 4.49
N ASP A 59 -2.29 -19.50 4.67
CA ASP A 59 -3.41 -20.44 4.69
C ASP A 59 -3.75 -20.91 3.26
N ASP A 60 -3.75 -20.03 2.26
CA ASP A 60 -3.99 -20.40 0.86
C ASP A 60 -2.94 -21.38 0.31
N GLU A 61 -1.68 -21.26 0.73
CA GLU A 61 -0.64 -22.21 0.32
C GLU A 61 -0.81 -23.60 0.97
N LYS A 62 -1.29 -23.65 2.22
CA LYS A 62 -1.69 -24.92 2.85
C LYS A 62 -2.90 -25.54 2.16
N LEU A 63 -3.83 -24.73 1.66
CA LEU A 63 -5.01 -25.20 0.95
C LEU A 63 -4.68 -25.68 -0.47
N ARG A 64 -3.74 -25.03 -1.17
CA ARG A 64 -3.25 -25.44 -2.49
C ARG A 64 -2.54 -26.79 -2.52
N GLY A 65 -1.96 -27.22 -1.40
CA GLY A 65 -1.29 -28.52 -1.28
C GLY A 65 -2.22 -29.68 -0.91
N LEU A 66 -3.49 -29.41 -0.59
CA LEU A 66 -4.47 -30.45 -0.28
C LEU A 66 -5.16 -30.94 -1.54
N SER A 67 -5.43 -32.26 -1.62
CA SER A 67 -6.34 -32.79 -2.64
C SER A 67 -7.77 -32.30 -2.39
N ASP A 68 -8.60 -32.25 -3.44
CA ASP A 68 -10.02 -31.82 -3.32
C ASP A 68 -10.80 -32.65 -2.28
N TYR A 69 -10.44 -33.93 -2.14
CA TYR A 69 -10.96 -34.82 -1.10
C TYR A 69 -10.58 -34.32 0.30
N ASP A 70 -9.29 -34.06 0.54
CA ASP A 70 -8.80 -33.61 1.85
C ASP A 70 -9.39 -32.25 2.23
N PHE A 71 -9.52 -31.36 1.25
CA PHE A 71 -10.16 -30.05 1.44
C PHE A 71 -11.62 -30.20 1.86
N CYS A 72 -12.38 -31.06 1.17
CA CYS A 72 -13.78 -31.33 1.47
C CYS A 72 -13.95 -31.90 2.90
N VAL A 73 -13.13 -32.88 3.28
CA VAL A 73 -13.17 -33.48 4.63
C VAL A 73 -12.88 -32.44 5.70
N LEU A 74 -11.88 -31.59 5.49
CA LEU A 74 -11.46 -30.56 6.44
C LEU A 74 -12.55 -29.48 6.60
N ALA A 75 -13.21 -29.09 5.51
CA ALA A 75 -14.31 -28.13 5.49
C ALA A 75 -15.58 -28.67 6.18
N LEU A 76 -16.00 -29.91 5.88
CA LEU A 76 -17.19 -30.52 6.49
C LEU A 76 -16.98 -30.85 7.97
N ARG A 77 -15.78 -31.30 8.36
CA ARG A 77 -15.44 -31.57 9.77
C ARG A 77 -15.48 -30.29 10.61
N ARG A 78 -15.00 -29.15 10.10
CA ARG A 78 -15.11 -27.84 10.80
C ARG A 78 -16.57 -27.40 11.01
N ARG A 79 -17.50 -27.87 10.17
CA ARG A 79 -18.94 -27.56 10.25
C ARG A 79 -19.75 -28.64 11.00
N GLY A 80 -19.11 -29.71 11.47
CA GLY A 80 -19.77 -30.83 12.15
C GLY A 80 -20.69 -31.66 11.22
N LEU A 81 -20.45 -31.62 9.91
CA LEU A 81 -21.26 -32.30 8.90
C LEU A 81 -20.67 -33.67 8.53
N PRO A 82 -21.51 -34.63 8.07
CA PRO A 82 -21.04 -35.95 7.65
C PRO A 82 -20.14 -35.87 6.40
N VAL A 83 -18.99 -36.54 6.47
CA VAL A 83 -17.92 -36.47 5.45
C VAL A 83 -18.11 -37.41 4.26
N GLU A 84 -19.11 -38.30 4.30
CA GLU A 84 -19.41 -39.29 3.25
C GLU A 84 -19.66 -38.66 1.87
N GLN A 85 -20.11 -37.40 1.83
CA GLN A 85 -20.29 -36.65 0.58
C GLN A 85 -18.96 -36.38 -0.15
N CYS A 86 -17.84 -36.36 0.57
CA CYS A 86 -16.51 -36.16 0.01
C CYS A 86 -15.97 -37.40 -0.71
N ASP A 87 -16.49 -38.61 -0.46
CA ASP A 87 -15.99 -39.84 -1.09
C ASP A 87 -16.20 -39.86 -2.62
N GLN A 88 -17.12 -39.04 -3.14
CA GLN A 88 -17.28 -38.84 -4.57
C GLN A 88 -16.03 -38.20 -5.21
N LEU A 89 -15.31 -37.36 -4.47
CA LEU A 89 -14.09 -36.68 -4.91
C LEU A 89 -12.86 -37.59 -4.84
N ARG A 90 -12.92 -38.69 -4.07
CA ARG A 90 -11.83 -39.68 -3.99
C ARG A 90 -11.53 -40.32 -5.34
N ARG A 91 -12.51 -40.39 -6.25
CA ARG A 91 -12.36 -40.95 -7.61
C ARG A 91 -11.76 -39.95 -8.60
N VAL A 92 -11.90 -38.65 -8.35
CA VAL A 92 -11.41 -37.57 -9.22
C VAL A 92 -9.92 -37.32 -9.00
N ALA A 93 -9.40 -37.58 -7.79
CA ALA A 93 -7.98 -37.46 -7.48
C ALA A 93 -7.09 -38.60 -8.03
N ALA A 94 -7.68 -39.64 -8.63
CA ALA A 94 -6.97 -40.80 -9.16
C ALA A 94 -6.81 -40.79 -10.69
N GLU A 95 -7.21 -39.71 -11.35
CA GLU A 95 -6.98 -39.41 -12.79
C GLU A 95 -5.86 -38.37 -12.94
#